data_AF-A0A7C6J7U0-F1
#
_entry.id   AF-A0A7C6J7U0-F1
#
_cell.length_a   1.000
_cell.length_b   1.000
_cell.length_c   1.000
_cell.angle_alpha   90.00
_cell.angle_beta   90.00
_cell.angle_gamma   90.00
#
_symmetry.space_group_name_H-M   'P 1'
#
loop_
_entity.id
_entity.type
_entity.pdbx_description
1 polymer ?
#
loop_
_entity_poly.entity_id
_entity_poly.type
_entity_poly.pdbx_seq_one_letter_code
_entity_poly.pdbx_strand_id
1 'polypeptide(L)' 'MKHLFIRLVLFYQRRISPLFPPMCRYYPTCSNYVLQAIEIHGFAKGLLLGILRILRCNQLFKGGYDPVPPKKQPKK' A
#
# COMPACT_ATOMS: atom_id res chain seq x y z
N MET A 1 0.77 -6.05 21.26
CA MET A 1 0.30 -4.72 20.80
C MET A 1 0.26 -4.51 19.28
N LYS A 2 1.13 -5.12 18.45
CA LYS A 2 1.16 -4.92 16.97
C LYS A 2 0.01 -5.58 16.18
N HIS A 3 -0.57 -6.67 16.68
CA HIS A 3 -1.60 -7.45 15.97
C HIS A 3 -2.98 -6.80 15.93
N LEU A 4 -3.33 -5.98 16.92
CA LEU A 4 -4.65 -5.36 17.01
C LEU A 4 -4.86 -4.33 15.89
N PHE A 5 -3.81 -3.54 15.62
CA PHE A 5 -3.81 -2.54 14.56
C PHE A 5 -3.83 -3.15 13.16
N ILE A 6 -3.09 -4.25 12.93
CA ILE A 6 -3.10 -4.95 11.64
C ILE A 6 -4.49 -5.53 11.37
N ARG A 7 -5.16 -6.08 12.40
CA ARG A 7 -6.54 -6.58 12.27
C ARG A 7 -7.56 -5.47 11.98
N LEU A 8 -7.42 -4.29 12.59
CA LEU A 8 -8.28 -3.13 12.28
C LEU A 8 -8.10 -2.63 10.85
N VAL A 9 -6.86 -2.54 10.36
CA VAL A 9 -6.56 -2.13 8.98
C VAL A 9 -7.05 -3.18 7.97
N LEU A 10 -6.89 -4.47 8.27
CA LEU A 10 -7.41 -5.56 7.44
C LEU A 10 -8.94 -5.61 7.44
N PHE A 11 -9.59 -5.30 8.56
CA PHE A 11 -11.05 -5.21 8.64
C PHE A 11 -11.58 -4.05 7.81
N TYR A 12 -10.93 -2.88 7.88
CA TYR A 12 -11.23 -1.73 7.04
C TYR A 12 -11.05 -2.06 5.54
N GLN A 13 -9.93 -2.68 5.16
CA GLN A 13 -9.70 -3.15 3.79
C GLN A 13 -10.75 -4.17 3.33
N ARG A 14 -11.12 -5.15 4.16
CA ARG A 14 -12.11 -6.18 3.75
C ARG A 14 -13.54 -5.71 3.70
N ARG A 15 -13.93 -4.74 4.54
CA ARG A 15 -15.33 -4.29 4.66
C ARG A 15 -15.64 -3.10 3.76
N ILE A 16 -14.66 -2.23 3.49
CA ILE A 16 -14.87 -1.00 2.70
C ILE A 16 -14.30 -1.13 1.28
N SER A 17 -13.17 -1.83 1.07
CA SER A 17 -12.58 -1.96 -0.27
C SER A 17 -13.44 -2.67 -1.33
N PRO A 18 -14.28 -3.69 -1.03
CA PRO A 18 -15.06 -4.37 -2.08
C PRO A 18 -16.26 -3.55 -2.58
N LEU A 19 -16.57 -2.43 -1.92
CA LEU A 19 -17.64 -1.51 -2.35
C LEU A 19 -17.17 -0.49 -3.38
N PHE A 20 -15.86 -0.44 -3.68
CA PHE A 20 -15.30 0.50 -4.67
C PHE A 20 -14.68 -0.25 -5.85
N PRO A 21 -14.95 0.17 -7.10
CA PRO A 21 -14.32 -0.41 -8.29
C PRO A 21 -12.79 -0.24 -8.25
N PRO A 22 -12.02 -1.05 -9.00
CA PRO A 22 -10.56 -0.91 -9.08
C PRO A 22 -10.20 0.41 -9.77
N MET A 23 -10.13 1.50 -9.01
CA MET A 23 -9.71 2.83 -9.48
C MET A 23 -8.19 2.99 -9.57
N CYS A 24 -7.41 1.96 -9.20
CA CYS A 24 -5.96 2.07 -9.24
C CYS A 24 -5.45 2.13 -10.69
N ARG A 25 -4.95 3.31 -11.06
CA ARG A 25 -4.23 3.59 -12.32
C ARG A 25 -2.81 3.03 -12.36
N TYR A 26 -2.29 2.56 -11.24
CA TYR A 26 -0.93 2.06 -11.10
C TYR A 26 -0.89 0.53 -11.04
N TYR A 27 0.13 -0.06 -11.64
CA TYR A 27 0.45 -1.49 -11.53
C TYR A 27 1.78 -1.67 -10.74
N PRO A 28 1.84 -2.53 -9.72
CA PRO A 28 0.73 -3.26 -9.11
C PRO A 28 -0.28 -2.30 -8.44
N THR A 29 -1.51 -2.79 -8.21
CA THR A 29 -2.60 -2.03 -7.59
C THR A 29 -2.18 -1.48 -6.22
N CYS A 30 -2.81 -0.39 -5.78
CA CYS A 30 -2.43 0.31 -4.55
C CYS A 30 -2.51 -0.59 -3.31
N SER A 31 -3.48 -1.51 -3.24
CA SER A 31 -3.59 -2.53 -2.18
C SER A 31 -2.45 -3.56 -2.22
N ASN A 32 -2.09 -4.03 -3.41
CA ASN A 32 -1.00 -4.98 -3.60
C ASN A 32 0.36 -4.30 -3.32
N TYR A 33 0.52 -3.03 -3.68
CA TYR A 33 1.67 -2.21 -3.31
C TYR A 33 1.79 -2.06 -1.80
N VAL A 34 0.70 -1.80 -1.07
CA VAL A 34 0.71 -1.70 0.39
C VAL A 34 1.15 -3.04 1.02
N LEU A 35 0.64 -4.17 0.52
CA LEU A 35 1.03 -5.51 0.99
C LEU A 35 2.53 -5.74 0.80
N GLN A 36 3.03 -5.56 -0.42
CA GLN A 36 4.45 -5.71 -0.74
C GLN A 36 5.33 -4.73 0.06
N ALA A 37 4.87 -3.49 0.27
CA ALA A 37 5.62 -2.49 1.03
C ALA A 37 5.69 -2.82 2.51
N ILE A 38 4.63 -3.40 3.09
CA ILE A 38 4.62 -3.90 4.47
C ILE A 38 5.56 -5.10 4.61
N GLU A 39 5.57 -6.01 3.63
CA GLU A 39 6.43 -7.20 3.62
C GLU A 39 7.92 -6.83 3.51
N ILE A 40 8.26 -5.88 2.63
CA ILE A 40 9.64 -5.46 2.38
C ILE A 40 10.16 -4.50 3.46
N HIS A 41 9.41 -3.44 3.81
CA HIS A 41 9.88 -2.36 4.70
C HIS A 41 9.37 -2.45 6.14
N GLY A 42 8.42 -3.34 6.41
CA GLY A 42 7.71 -3.42 7.69
C GLY A 42 6.50 -2.49 7.76
N PHE A 43 5.64 -2.68 8.76
CA PHE A 43 4.33 -2.03 8.87
C PHE A 43 4.35 -0.51 8.76
N ALA A 44 5.21 0.18 9.52
CA ALA A 44 5.23 1.64 9.57
C ALA A 44 5.63 2.27 8.22
N LYS A 45 6.74 1.79 7.62
CA LYS A 45 7.19 2.27 6.30
C LYS A 45 6.27 1.82 5.18
N GLY A 46 5.75 0.60 5.24
CA GLY A 46 4.81 0.07 4.26
C GLY A 46 3.49 0.84 4.20
N LEU A 47 2.93 1.19 5.37
CA LEU A 47 1.75 2.05 5.45
C LEU A 47 2.01 3.44 4.91
N LEU A 48 3.14 4.06 5.28
CA LEU A 48 3.47 5.41 4.82
C LEU A 48 3.63 5.46 3.29
N LEU A 49 4.32 4.48 2.71
CA LEU A 49 4.46 4.33 1.25
C LEU A 49 3.12 4.07 0.56
N GLY A 50 2.27 3.24 1.17
CA GLY A 50 0.94 2.92 0.68
C GLY A 50 -0.01 4.13 0.68
N ILE A 51 -0.06 4.87 1.79
CA ILE A 51 -0.89 6.08 1.94
C ILE A 51 -0.46 7.16 0.94
N LEU A 52 0.86 7.43 0.83
CA LEU A 52 1.39 8.37 -0.16
C LEU A 52 0.99 8.00 -1.59
N ARG A 53 0.97 6.70 -1.91
CA ARG A 53 0.57 6.22 -3.23
C ARG A 53 -0.93 6.32 -3.46
N ILE A 54 -1.76 6.05 -2.45
CA ILE A 54 -3.21 6.24 -2.52
C ILE A 54 -3.54 7.72 -2.75
N LEU A 55 -2.84 8.64 -2.09
CA LEU A 55 -3.02 10.09 -2.30
C LEU A 55 -2.65 10.54 -3.73
N ARG A 56 -1.68 9.86 -4.37
CA ARG A 56 -1.31 10.09 -5.77
C ARG A 56 -2.21 9.36 -6.76
N CYS A 57 -3.04 8.42 -6.30
CA CYS A 57 -3.92 7.63 -7.15
C CYS A 57 -5.19 8.40 -7.49
N ASN A 58 -5.06 9.44 -8.33
CA ASN A 58 -6.17 10.24 -8.85
C ASN A 58 -6.07 10.42 -10.38
N GLN A 59 -7.10 10.97 -11.01
CA GLN A 59 -7.17 11.18 -12.47
C GLN A 59 -6.13 12.15 -13.03
N LEU A 60 -5.49 12.96 -12.19
CA LEU A 60 -4.48 13.94 -12.59
C LEU A 60 -3.12 13.30 -12.87
N PHE A 61 -2.91 12.03 -12.48
CA PHE A 61 -1.69 11.30 -12.75
C PHE A 61 -1.92 10.22 -13.81
N LYS A 62 -0.99 10.11 -14.77
CA LYS A 62 -1.08 9.21 -15.94
C LYS A 62 -1.16 7.72 -15.59
N GLY A 63 -0.92 7.33 -14.34
CA GLY A 63 -0.78 5.92 -13.98
C GLY A 63 0.47 5.30 -14.60
N GLY A 64 0.79 4.06 -14.24
CA GLY A 64 1.96 3.36 -14.77
C GLY A 64 2.48 2.24 -13.89
N TYR A 65 3.60 1.65 -14.30
CA TYR A 65 4.31 0.62 -13.53
C TYR A 65 5.15 1.29 -12.43
N ASP A 66 4.86 1.01 -11.17
CA ASP A 66 5.59 1.56 -10.03
C ASP A 66 5.72 0.45 -8.96
N PRO A 67 6.77 -0.39 -9.03
CA PRO A 67 6.99 -1.47 -8.08
C PRO A 67 7.50 -0.94 -6.73
N VAL A 68 7.26 -1.70 -5.66
CA VAL A 68 7.79 -1.34 -4.34
C VAL A 68 9.33 -1.35 -4.38
N PRO A 69 10.01 -0.29 -3.90
CA PRO A 69 11.46 -0.26 -3.87
C PRO A 69 12.00 -1.34 -2.92
N PRO A 70 13.13 -2.01 -3.24
CA PRO A 70 13.72 -3.01 -2.37
C PRO A 70 14.19 -2.39 -1.05
N LYS A 71 14.16 -3.18 0.04
CA LYS A 71 14.65 -2.76 1.36
C LYS A 71 16.14 -2.49 1.27
N LYS A 72 16.56 -1.22 1.41
CA LYS A 72 17.97 -0.89 1.64
C LYS A 72 18.39 -1.53 2.96
N GLN A 73 19.22 -2.57 2.89
CA GLN A 73 19.82 -3.16 4.08
C GLN A 73 20.67 -2.08 4.76
N PRO A 74 20.53 -1.85 6.07
CA PRO A 74 21.45 -0.97 6.77
C PRO A 74 22.84 -1.59 6.62
N LYS A 75 23.77 -0.84 6.01
CA LYS A 75 25.19 -1.19 6.05
C LYS A 75 25.58 -1.21 7.53
N LYS A 76 25.96 -2.40 7.99
CA LYS A 76 26.40 -2.68 9.35
C LYS A 76 27.66 -1.90 9.69
#